data_AF-A0A968NVT9-F1
#
_entry.id   AF-A0A968NVT9-F1
#
_cell.length_a   1.000
_cell.length_b   1.000
_cell.length_c   1.000
_cell.angle_alpha   90.00
_cell.angle_beta   90.00
_cell.angle_gamma   90.00
#
_symmetry.space_group_name_H-M   'P 1'
#
loop_
_entity.id
_entity.type
_entity.pdbx_description
1 polymer ?
#
loop_
_entity_poly.entity_id
_entity_poly.type
_entity_poly.pdbx_seq_one_letter_code
_entity_poly.pdbx_strand_id
1 'polypeptide(L)'
;MFTVSLVIDQLIDQLITPRLLGRFTGLRPLWVLIALIVGTKIGGLLGLILAVPLSGFVKSLLDEWQVIPDVAPAEEEDLTQEVASAELAQLRSP
;
A
#
# COMPACT_ATOMS: atom_id res chain seq x y z
N MET A 1 34.96 9.66 -13.76
CA MET A 1 33.56 10.13 -13.82
C MET A 1 32.60 8.98 -14.09
N PHE A 2 32.75 8.22 -15.18
CA PHE A 2 31.85 7.09 -15.50
C PHE A 2 31.80 5.98 -14.44
N THR A 3 32.93 5.67 -13.79
CA THR A 3 33.03 4.63 -12.76
C THR A 3 32.19 4.94 -11.52
N VAL A 4 32.08 6.21 -11.14
CA VAL A 4 31.30 6.62 -9.96
C VAL A 4 29.81 6.45 -10.25
N SER A 5 29.36 6.80 -11.45
CA SER A 5 27.98 6.58 -11.90
C SER A 5 27.62 5.09 -11.86
N LEU A 6 28.45 4.21 -12.40
CA LEU A 6 28.19 2.76 -12.38
C LEU A 6 28.07 2.19 -10.96
N VAL A 7 28.90 2.67 -10.02
CA VAL A 7 28.83 2.22 -8.61
C VAL A 7 27.55 2.70 -7.94
N ILE A 8 27.10 3.92 -8.25
CA ILE A 8 25.83 4.46 -7.73
C ILE A 8 24.65 3.70 -8.34
N ASP A 9 24.66 3.47 -9.65
CA ASP A 9 23.61 2.74 -10.36
C ASP A 9 23.48 1.30 -9.81
N GLN A 10 24.61 0.63 -9.59
CA GLN A 10 24.62 -0.73 -9.02
C GLN A 10 24.01 -0.77 -7.60
N LEU A 11 24.23 0.25 -6.78
CA LEU A 11 23.65 0.36 -5.44
C LEU A 11 22.14 0.63 -5.50
N ILE A 12 21.72 1.50 -6.42
CA ILE A 12 20.30 1.83 -6.64
C ILE A 12 19.54 0.60 -7.11
N ASP A 13 20.03 -0.09 -8.13
CA ASP A 13 19.36 -1.25 -8.72
C ASP A 13 19.25 -2.42 -7.74
N GLN A 14 20.25 -2.59 -6.87
CA GLN A 14 20.31 -3.73 -5.96
C GLN A 14 19.50 -3.51 -4.67
N LEU A 15 19.28 -2.26 -4.23
CA LEU A 15 18.69 -1.98 -2.91
C LEU A 15 17.48 -1.04 -2.93
N ILE A 16 17.46 -0.05 -3.83
CA ILE A 16 16.42 0.97 -3.91
C ILE A 16 15.27 0.47 -4.79
N THR A 17 15.57 -0.06 -5.97
CA THR A 17 14.58 -0.59 -6.92
C THR A 17 13.61 -1.61 -6.32
N PRO A 18 14.02 -2.67 -5.59
CA PRO A 18 13.08 -3.63 -5.01
C PRO A 18 12.20 -3.02 -3.90
N ARG A 19 12.74 -2.10 -3.09
CA ARG A 19 11.95 -1.38 -2.06
C ARG A 19 10.96 -0.42 -2.68
N LEU A 20 11.35 0.26 -3.75
CA LEU A 20 10.53 1.25 -4.44
C LEU A 20 9.34 0.58 -5.15
N LEU A 21 9.59 -0.49 -5.90
CA LEU A 21 8.55 -1.28 -6.56
C LEU A 21 7.58 -1.95 -5.57
N GLY A 22 8.11 -2.42 -4.43
CA GLY A 22 7.29 -2.98 -3.36
C GLY A 22 6.35 -1.98 -2.69
N ARG A 23 6.75 -0.69 -2.62
CA ARG A 23 5.90 0.39 -2.07
C ARG A 23 4.86 0.88 -3.07
N PHE A 24 5.20 0.99 -4.36
CA PHE A 24 4.27 1.51 -5.38
C PHE A 24 3.11 0.58 -5.72
N THR A 25 3.30 -0.73 -5.61
CA THR A 25 2.26 -1.71 -5.96
C THR A 25 1.36 -2.10 -4.77
N GLY A 26 1.76 -1.74 -3.54
CA GLY A 26 1.06 -2.11 -2.30
C GLY A 26 0.86 -3.63 -2.14
N LEU A 27 1.56 -4.43 -2.93
CA LEU A 27 1.62 -5.88 -2.89
C LEU A 27 3.00 -6.25 -2.39
N ARG A 28 3.11 -7.34 -1.62
CA ARG A 28 4.43 -7.91 -1.30
C ARG A 28 5.15 -8.13 -2.64
N PRO A 29 6.29 -7.50 -2.93
CA PRO A 29 6.95 -7.54 -4.24
C PRO A 29 7.24 -8.97 -4.73
N LEU A 30 7.25 -9.93 -3.79
CA LEU A 30 7.25 -11.36 -4.05
C LEU A 30 6.10 -11.82 -4.97
N TRP A 31 4.88 -11.30 -4.83
CA TRP A 31 3.73 -11.65 -5.68
C TRP A 31 3.91 -11.20 -7.14
N VAL A 32 4.45 -9.99 -7.34
CA VAL A 32 4.79 -9.48 -8.67
C VAL A 32 5.86 -10.37 -9.32
N LEU A 33 6.87 -10.77 -8.55
CA LEU A 33 7.92 -11.67 -9.02
C LEU A 33 7.38 -13.05 -9.41
N ILE A 34 6.47 -13.62 -8.61
CA ILE A 34 5.80 -14.90 -8.92
C ILE A 34 4.97 -14.76 -10.19
N ALA A 35 4.15 -13.71 -10.32
CA ALA A 35 3.34 -13.46 -11.51
C ALA A 35 4.21 -13.31 -12.76
N LEU A 36 5.37 -12.65 -12.63
CA LEU A 36 6.34 -12.49 -13.70
C LEU A 36 6.91 -13.84 -14.14
N ILE A 37 7.42 -14.66 -13.22
CA ILE A 37 7.99 -15.98 -13.53
C ILE A 37 6.93 -16.89 -14.17
N VAL A 38 5.72 -16.93 -13.61
CA VAL A 38 4.61 -17.73 -14.13
C VAL A 38 4.19 -17.24 -15.52
N GLY A 39 4.00 -15.94 -15.70
CA GLY A 39 3.65 -15.33 -16.98
C GLY A 39 4.71 -15.59 -18.05
N THR A 40 5.99 -15.42 -17.71
CA THR A 40 7.10 -15.67 -18.63
C THR A 40 7.18 -17.15 -19.04
N LYS A 41 6.85 -18.08 -18.15
CA LYS A 41 6.87 -19.51 -18.45
C LYS A 41 5.71 -19.96 -19.35
N ILE A 42 4.56 -19.30 -19.27
CA ILE A 42 3.36 -19.63 -20.06
C ILE A 42 3.36 -18.93 -21.42
N GLY A 43 3.80 -17.67 -21.49
CA GLY A 43 3.70 -16.81 -22.67
C GLY A 43 5.00 -16.17 -23.12
N GLY A 44 6.16 -16.55 -22.55
CA GLY A 44 7.45 -15.95 -22.89
C GLY A 44 7.47 -14.45 -22.65
N LEU A 45 7.99 -13.68 -23.61
CA LEU A 45 8.09 -12.23 -23.52
C LEU A 45 6.71 -11.54 -23.43
N LEU A 46 5.68 -12.09 -24.07
CA LEU A 46 4.33 -11.53 -23.98
C LEU A 46 3.75 -11.69 -22.57
N GLY A 47 4.04 -12.83 -21.92
CA GLY A 47 3.66 -13.06 -20.54
C GLY A 47 4.38 -12.14 -19.54
N LEU A 48 5.62 -11.72 -19.85
CA LEU A 48 6.36 -10.73 -19.07
C LEU A 48 5.68 -9.36 -19.10
N ILE A 49 5.27 -8.90 -20.29
CA ILE A 49 4.62 -7.59 -20.49
C ILE A 49 3.24 -7.57 -19.83
N LEU A 50 2.48 -8.67 -19.97
CA LEU A 50 1.15 -8.79 -19.38
C LEU A 50 1.17 -9.04 -17.87
N ALA A 51 2.26 -9.54 -17.29
CA ALA A 51 2.33 -9.86 -15.86
C ALA A 51 2.10 -8.62 -14.96
N VAL A 52 2.57 -7.45 -15.36
CA VAL A 52 2.42 -6.20 -14.59
C VAL A 52 0.96 -5.76 -14.49
N PRO A 53 0.22 -5.53 -15.60
CA PRO A 53 -1.19 -5.17 -15.51
C PRO A 53 -2.05 -6.30 -14.91
N LEU A 54 -1.71 -7.56 -15.18
CA LEU A 54 -2.45 -8.70 -14.63
C LEU A 54 -2.31 -8.82 -13.10
N SER A 55 -1.11 -8.57 -12.55
CA SER A 55 -0.90 -8.58 -11.10
C SER A 55 -1.70 -7.46 -10.40
N GLY A 56 -1.80 -6.28 -11.01
CA GLY A 56 -2.64 -5.19 -10.51
C GLY A 56 -4.13 -5.53 -10.58
N PHE A 57 -4.56 -6.15 -11.67
CA PHE A 57 -5.94 -6.60 -11.84
C PHE A 57 -6.35 -7.64 -10.80
N VAL A 58 -5.53 -8.67 -10.57
CA VAL A 58 -5.78 -9.71 -9.56
C VAL A 58 -5.85 -9.10 -8.16
N LYS A 59 -4.99 -8.12 -7.84
CA LYS A 59 -5.06 -7.42 -6.57
C LYS A 59 -6.36 -6.66 -6.40
N SER A 60 -6.75 -5.89 -7.41
CA SER A 60 -7.98 -5.09 -7.36
C SER A 60 -9.20 -5.99 -7.17
N LEU A 61 -9.21 -7.17 -7.81
CA LEU A 61 -10.26 -8.16 -7.59
C LEU A 61 -10.23 -8.75 -6.18
N LEU A 62 -9.06 -8.97 -5.58
CA LEU A 62 -8.95 -9.48 -4.20
C LEU A 62 -9.32 -8.44 -3.15
N ASP A 63 -8.90 -7.18 -3.35
CA ASP A 63 -9.22 -6.05 -2.45
C ASP A 63 -10.74 -5.78 -2.46
N GLU A 64 -11.41 -5.91 -3.61
CA GLU A 64 -12.87 -5.82 -3.71
C GLU A 64 -13.59 -6.89 -2.85
N TRP A 65 -12.97 -8.06 -2.67
CA TRP A 65 -13.50 -9.12 -1.80
C TRP A 65 -13.16 -8.90 -0.32
N GLN A 66 -12.14 -8.08 -0.01
CA GLN A 66 -11.86 -7.58 1.34
C GLN A 66 -12.45 -6.19 1.51
N VAL A 67 -13.78 -6.10 1.51
CA VAL A 67 -14.49 -5.01 2.17
C VAL A 67 -14.19 -5.11 3.66
N ILE A 68 -13.05 -4.58 4.09
CA ILE A 68 -12.89 -4.13 5.47
C ILE A 68 -13.66 -2.81 5.49
N PRO A 69 -14.83 -2.72 6.16
CA PRO A 69 -15.45 -1.43 6.36
C PRO A 69 -14.40 -0.58 7.05
N ASP A 70 -14.03 0.53 6.41
CA ASP A 70 -13.27 1.59 7.05
C ASP A 70 -14.00 1.85 8.37
N VAL A 71 -13.39 1.42 9.47
CA VAL A 71 -13.91 1.73 10.79
C VAL A 71 -13.56 3.21 10.92
N ALA A 72 -14.43 4.04 10.33
CA ALA A 72 -14.49 5.46 10.62
C ALA A 72 -14.36 5.52 12.14
N PRO A 73 -13.36 6.23 12.68
CA PRO A 73 -13.24 6.38 14.12
C PRO A 73 -14.60 6.84 14.60
N ALA A 74 -15.28 5.93 15.31
CA ALA A 74 -16.61 6.12 15.79
C ALA A 74 -16.55 7.33 16.72
N GLU A 75 -17.11 8.45 16.26
CA GLU A 75 -17.82 9.44 17.07
C GLU A 75 -17.34 9.56 18.54
N GLU A 76 -16.05 9.85 18.76
CA GLU A 76 -15.57 10.33 20.07
C GLU A 76 -15.92 11.82 20.30
N GLU A 77 -16.78 12.39 19.45
CA GLU A 77 -17.21 13.79 19.50
C GLU A 77 -18.57 14.00 20.17
N ASP A 78 -19.12 12.99 20.85
CA ASP A 78 -20.34 13.14 21.68
C ASP A 78 -20.00 13.14 23.19
N LEU A 79 -19.11 12.23 23.61
CA LEU A 79 -18.69 12.12 25.02
C LEU A 79 -17.97 13.40 25.51
N THR A 80 -17.21 14.07 24.65
CA THR A 80 -16.50 15.29 25.04
C THR A 80 -17.44 16.49 25.16
N GLN A 81 -18.54 16.54 24.39
CA GLN A 81 -19.55 17.59 24.48
C GLN A 81 -20.53 17.35 25.64
N GLU A 82 -20.88 16.10 25.92
CA GLU A 82 -21.70 15.73 27.10
C GLU A 82 -20.96 16.04 28.40
N VAL A 83 -19.67 15.69 28.50
CA VAL A 83 -18.85 15.98 29.70
C VAL A 83 -18.60 17.49 29.85
N ALA A 84 -18.39 18.23 28.75
CA ALA A 84 -18.21 19.68 28.80
C ALA A 84 -19.49 20.44 29.19
N SER A 85 -20.66 19.99 28.74
CA SER A 85 -21.95 20.58 29.15
C SER A 85 -22.32 20.24 30.59
N ALA A 86 -21.91 19.06 31.09
CA ALA A 86 -22.03 18.69 32.50
C ALA A 86 -21.10 19.51 33.42
N GLU A 87 -19.86 19.78 33.00
CA GLU A 87 -18.96 20.68 33.75
C GLU A 87 -19.46 22.13 33.78
N LEU A 88 -19.99 22.66 32.67
CA LEU A 88 -20.55 24.01 32.63
C LEU A 88 -21.81 24.16 33.48
N ALA A 89 -22.59 23.09 33.68
CA ALA A 89 -23.73 23.08 34.59
C ALA A 89 -23.29 23.09 36.07
N GLN A 90 -22.19 22.40 36.42
CA GLN A 90 -21.62 22.42 37.78
C GLN A 90 -20.94 23.74 38.14
N LEU A 91 -20.37 24.45 37.16
CA LEU A 91 -19.73 25.75 37.42
C LEU A 91 -20.72 26.93 37.55
N ARG A 92 -22.00 26.72 37.22
CA ARG A 92 -23.06 27.74 37.24
C ARG A 92 -24.02 27.60 38.43
N SER A 93 -23.59 26.97 39.53
CA SER A 93 -24.33 26.98 40.80
C SER A 93 -23.54 27.66 41.93
N PRO A 94 -23.57 29.01 42.02
CA PRO A 94 -23.53 29.73 43.28
C PRO A 94 -24.91 29.78 43.96
#